data_AF-A0A562S187-F1
#
_entry.id   AF-A0A562S187-F1
#
_cell.length_a   1.000
_cell.length_b   1.000
_cell.length_c   1.000
_cell.angle_alpha   90.00
_cell.angle_beta   90.00
_cell.angle_gamma   90.00
#
_symmetry.space_group_name_H-M   'P 1'
#
loop_
_entity.id
_entity.type
_entity.pdbx_description
1 polymer ?
#
loop_
_entity_poly.entity_id
_entity_poly.type
_entity_poly.pdbx_seq_one_letter_code
_entity_poly.pdbx_strand_id
1 'polypeptide(L)' 'MERSLLVEMARDEYVERCKQRAFDHLDRGDLKNAVASFVGNMNARPDCELPFHLAALGALLLTANDAFGWKMLIEGLR' A
#
# COMPACT_ATOMS: atom_id res chain seq x y z
N MET A 1 -12.16 3.93 -18.43
CA MET A 1 -11.38 5.19 -18.57
C MET A 1 -10.33 5.34 -17.47
N GLU A 2 -10.49 4.73 -16.28
CA GLU A 2 -9.49 4.78 -15.19
C GLU A 2 -8.16 4.06 -15.48
N ARG A 3 -8.18 2.96 -16.25
CA ARG A 3 -6.96 2.18 -16.56
C ARG A 3 -5.91 2.97 -17.36
N SER A 4 -6.35 3.93 -18.17
CA SER A 4 -5.46 4.75 -19.02
C SER A 4 -4.74 5.85 -18.24
N LEU A 5 -5.39 6.44 -17.22
CA LEU A 5 -4.79 7.48 -16.37
C LEU A 5 -3.72 6.94 -15.42
N LEU A 6 -3.81 5.65 -15.05
CA LEU A 6 -2.83 5.00 -14.18
C LEU A 6 -1.48 4.73 -14.88
N VAL A 7 -1.47 4.64 -16.21
CA VAL A 7 -0.28 4.38 -17.03
C VAL A 7 0.51 5.66 -17.30
N GLU A 8 -0.16 6.83 -17.30
CA GLU A 8 0.49 8.13 -17.56
C GLU A 8 1.19 8.72 -16.33
N MET A 9 0.73 8.38 -15.12
CA MET A 9 1.33 8.89 -13.88
C MET A 9 2.69 8.24 -13.62
N ALA A 10 3.66 9.01 -13.10
CA ALA A 10 4.96 8.46 -12.74
C ALA A 10 4.81 7.38 -11.66
N ARG A 11 5.70 6.38 -11.67
CA ARG A 11 5.67 5.28 -10.69
C ARG A 11 5.65 5.83 -9.26
N ASP A 12 6.54 6.76 -8.97
CA ASP A 12 6.70 7.31 -7.62
C ASP A 12 5.46 8.10 -7.16
N GLU A 13 4.83 8.87 -8.06
CA GLU A 13 3.56 9.55 -7.77
C GLU A 13 2.42 8.56 -7.52
N TYR A 14 2.39 7.43 -8.25
CA TYR A 14 1.43 6.36 -8.00
C TYR A 14 1.63 5.73 -6.63
N VAL A 15 2.88 5.42 -6.28
CA VAL A 15 3.24 4.86 -4.97
C VAL A 15 2.82 5.81 -3.85
N GLU A 16 3.16 7.10 -3.93
CA GLU A 16 2.77 8.09 -2.92
C GLU A 16 1.25 8.22 -2.77
N ARG A 17 0.49 8.18 -3.88
CA ARG A 17 -0.98 8.14 -3.82
C ARG A 17 -1.50 6.89 -3.12
N CYS A 18 -0.88 5.73 -3.36
CA CYS A 18 -1.23 4.48 -2.68
C CYS A 18 -0.96 4.57 -1.18
N LYS A 19 0.19 5.15 -0.78
CA LYS A 19 0.54 5.38 0.63
C LYS A 19 -0.45 6.30 1.31
N GLN A 20 -0.76 7.46 0.71
CA GLN A 20 -1.69 8.43 1.28
C GLN A 20 -3.05 7.78 1.59
N ARG A 21 -3.60 7.03 0.63
CA ARG A 21 -4.88 6.34 0.83
C ARG A 21 -4.83 5.31 1.95
N ALA A 22 -3.70 4.61 2.12
CA ALA A 22 -3.52 3.67 3.22
C ALA A 22 -3.43 4.40 4.57
N PHE A 23 -2.73 5.54 4.64
CA PHE A 23 -2.66 6.37 5.85
C PHE A 23 -4.04 6.91 6.24
N ASP A 24 -4.88 7.34 5.28
CA ASP A 24 -6.24 7.79 5.58
C ASP A 24 -7.09 6.72 6.29
N HIS A 25 -6.84 5.43 6.01
CA HIS A 25 -7.48 4.32 6.71
C HIS A 25 -6.85 4.07 8.09
N LEU A 26 -5.51 4.14 8.20
CA LEU A 26 -4.81 4.00 9.48
C LEU A 26 -5.22 5.09 10.49
N ASP A 27 -5.38 6.34 10.04
CA ASP A 27 -5.83 7.46 10.87
C ASP A 27 -7.25 7.25 11.42
N ARG A 28 -8.05 6.40 10.77
CA ARG A 28 -9.39 5.97 11.22
C ARG A 28 -9.37 4.70 12.08
N GLY A 29 -8.18 4.14 12.34
CA GLY A 29 -8.02 2.85 13.03
C GLY A 29 -8.41 1.63 12.18
N ASP A 30 -8.58 1.80 10.87
CA ASP A 30 -9.07 0.77 9.96
C ASP A 30 -7.91 0.05 9.26
N LEU A 31 -7.14 -0.71 10.05
CA LEU A 31 -5.97 -1.44 9.56
C LEU A 31 -6.33 -2.36 8.39
N LYS A 32 -7.47 -3.05 8.46
CA LYS A 32 -7.88 -4.00 7.43
C LYS A 32 -8.04 -3.32 6.07
N ASN A 33 -8.74 -2.18 6.01
CA ASN A 33 -8.90 -1.46 4.75
C ASN A 33 -7.64 -0.71 4.34
N ALA A 34 -6.78 -0.28 5.27
CA ALA A 34 -5.45 0.25 4.94
C ALA A 34 -4.64 -0.77 4.13
N VAL A 35 -4.56 -2.01 4.62
CA VAL A 35 -3.83 -3.10 3.94
C VAL A 35 -4.47 -3.46 2.60
N ALA A 36 -5.78 -3.69 2.58
CA ALA A 36 -6.48 -4.09 1.36
C ALA A 36 -6.36 -3.02 0.26
N SER A 37 -6.51 -1.74 0.63
CA SER A 37 -6.35 -0.62 -0.30
C SER A 37 -4.91 -0.53 -0.81
N PHE A 38 -3.90 -0.62 0.08
CA PHE A 38 -2.51 -0.48 -0.32
C PHE A 38 -2.06 -1.59 -1.27
N VAL A 39 -2.23 -2.86 -0.86
CA VAL A 39 -1.80 -4.03 -1.65
C VAL A 39 -2.58 -4.12 -2.96
N GLY A 40 -3.89 -3.86 -2.93
CA GLY A 40 -4.74 -3.87 -4.12
C GLY A 40 -4.32 -2.83 -5.16
N ASN A 41 -3.97 -1.61 -4.71
CA ASN A 41 -3.50 -0.57 -5.63
C ASN A 41 -2.09 -0.89 -6.15
N MET A 42 -1.14 -1.27 -5.29
CA MET A 42 0.22 -1.61 -5.73
C MET A 42 0.23 -2.74 -6.77
N ASN A 43 -0.58 -3.78 -6.56
CA ASN A 43 -0.69 -4.91 -7.50
C ASN A 43 -1.51 -4.60 -8.77
N ALA A 44 -2.17 -3.43 -8.85
CA ALA A 44 -2.85 -3.02 -10.08
C ALA A 44 -1.86 -2.59 -11.19
N ARG A 45 -0.59 -2.34 -10.81
CA ARG A 45 0.46 -1.87 -11.72
C ARG A 45 1.72 -2.75 -11.58
N PRO A 46 2.15 -3.48 -12.63
CA PRO A 46 3.25 -4.46 -12.53
C PRO A 46 4.59 -3.90 -12.05
N ASP A 47 4.90 -2.63 -12.35
CA ASP A 47 6.12 -1.95 -11.91
C ASP A 47 6.07 -1.44 -10.45
N CYS A 48 4.92 -1.62 -9.79
CA CYS A 48 4.66 -1.25 -8.39
C CYS A 48 4.39 -2.48 -7.50
N GLU A 49 4.44 -3.70 -8.04
CA GLU A 49 4.19 -4.91 -7.26
C GLU A 49 5.15 -5.01 -6.07
N LEU A 50 4.58 -5.38 -4.92
CA LEU A 50 5.36 -5.57 -3.69
C LEU A 50 6.25 -6.81 -3.82
N PRO A 51 7.56 -6.69 -3.51
CA PRO A 51 8.42 -7.86 -3.34
C PRO A 51 7.82 -8.85 -2.34
N PHE A 52 7.93 -10.14 -2.64
CA PHE A 52 7.32 -11.21 -1.84
C PHE A 52 7.63 -11.11 -0.33
N HIS A 53 8.87 -10.78 0.04
CA HIS A 53 9.27 -10.66 1.43
C HIS A 53 8.58 -9.48 2.17
N LEU A 54 8.29 -8.38 1.46
CA LEU A 54 7.55 -7.25 2.04
C LEU A 54 6.05 -7.58 2.14
N ALA A 55 5.50 -8.30 1.16
CA ALA A 55 4.13 -8.80 1.25
C ALA A 55 3.96 -9.77 2.44
N ALA A 56 4.93 -10.67 2.66
CA ALA A 56 4.94 -11.57 3.80
C ALA A 56 5.06 -10.82 5.13
N LEU A 57 5.94 -9.81 5.22
CA LEU A 57 6.05 -8.95 6.40
C LEU A 57 4.73 -8.20 6.67
N GLY A 58 4.09 -7.65 5.63
CA GLY A 58 2.78 -7.02 5.75
C GLY A 58 1.70 -7.97 6.27
N ALA A 59 1.67 -9.23 5.79
CA ALA A 59 0.74 -10.24 6.30
C ALA A 59 0.95 -10.56 7.78
N LEU A 60 2.22 -10.65 8.23
CA LEU A 60 2.57 -10.86 9.63
C LEU A 60 2.10 -9.69 10.50
N LEU A 61 2.37 -8.46 10.08
CA LEU A 61 1.95 -7.25 10.80
C LEU A 61 0.43 -7.13 10.89
N LEU A 62 -0.29 -7.50 9.81
CA LEU A 62 -1.76 -7.53 9.82
C LEU A 62 -2.28 -8.57 10.82
N THR A 63 -1.68 -9.75 10.83
CA THR A 63 -2.07 -10.84 11.74
C THR A 63 -1.80 -10.46 13.20
N ALA A 64 -0.73 -9.72 13.47
CA ALA A 64 -0.40 -9.18 14.78
C ALA A 64 -1.24 -7.96 15.19
N ASN A 65 -2.12 -7.45 14.30
CA ASN A 65 -2.83 -6.19 14.46
C ASN A 65 -1.87 -5.00 14.75
N ASP A 66 -0.66 -5.06 14.18
CA ASP A 66 0.38 -4.06 14.39
C ASP A 66 0.26 -2.93 13.36
N ALA A 67 -0.62 -1.97 13.67
CA ALA A 67 -0.83 -0.79 12.83
C ALA A 67 0.42 0.10 12.74
N PHE A 68 1.25 0.15 13.79
CA PHE A 68 2.47 0.95 13.79
C PHE A 68 3.53 0.35 12.87
N GLY A 69 3.77 -0.96 12.98
CA GLY A 69 4.65 -1.67 12.06
C GLY A 69 4.18 -1.58 10.61
N TRP A 70 2.86 -1.64 10.37
CA TRP A 70 2.29 -1.40 9.04
C TRP A 70 2.56 0.01 8.51
N LYS A 71 2.44 1.03 9.36
CA LYS A 71 2.78 2.41 9.00
C LYS A 71 4.25 2.53 8.58
N MET A 72 5.16 1.99 9.39
CA MET A 72 6.60 2.00 9.12
C MET A 72 6.96 1.27 7.83
N LEU A 73 6.29 0.14 7.54
CA LEU A 73 6.46 -0.59 6.29
C LEU A 73 6.09 0.28 5.08
N ILE A 74 4.93 0.95 5.14
CA ILE A 74 4.45 1.82 4.05
C ILE A 74 5.38 3.02 3.83
N GLU A 75 5.85 3.66 4.91
CA GLU A 75 6.79 4.79 4.84
C GLU A 75 8.12 4.41 4.17
N GLY A 76 8.61 3.19 4.39
CA GLY A 76 9.88 2.70 3.85
C GLY A 76 9.86 2.33 2.36
N LEU A 77 8.68 2.22 1.74
CA LEU A 77 8.55 1.86 0.33
C LEU A 77 8.93 3.03 -0.59
N ARG A 78 9.49 2.71 -1.76
CA ARG A 78 9.82 3.68 -2.82
C ARG A 78 9.24 3.20 -4.13
#